data_AF-A0A851GVP4-F1
#
_entry.id   AF-A0A851GVP4-F1
#
_cell.length_a   1.000
_cell.length_b   1.000
_cell.length_c   1.000
_cell.angle_alpha   90.00
_cell.angle_beta   90.00
_cell.angle_gamma   90.00
#
_symmetry.space_group_name_H-M   'P 1'
#
loop_
_entity.id
_entity.type
_entity.pdbx_description
1 polymer ?
#
loop_
_entity_poly.entity_id
_entity_poly.type
_entity_poly.pdbx_seq_one_letter_code
_entity_poly.pdbx_strand_id
1 'polypeptide(L)'
;MNFSASINIVQNGVGKDYQTNVNMLDIQRNGIAWCEVVRRALEGNGDLVSKLATLLNVATVCHAQGKYIDELAALRIARRIANGRFAPVNELLESRSAAGHFPMAADDRLRIVSFADDGVEFRQLLGQDVICNNFVHPGAVFGGLLGVEGQAILQNDDSVDNVSFAVCKGKQLLAVVPCVIHSDNVISWVAPIVADGGIPISIHFVEPLCDKRMVLDLVLRYLEHLLRSYGAKEYVIKEASPEELLLYQLLSKQHAFSAEVWDRPVLDLNQSEESIFQVVRKSYKSHINWGKSNLVAEYLSGAAIDNAAVERIYQAIQLCHQKVISKYGDGMTAELFMQPIVLCQRGFGEVAIYRTQEGTVCGVTVTTIVGDVAYYALGGSIPQGNKNPGQYVVYNSILRAKARGAHTYSLNRDFSAPISMDRLQLRVKSQHDMNLIFFKRGFAGQLQAMNVYKVMPLLLGLLGRD
;
A
#
# COMPACT_ATOMS: atom_id res chain seq x y z
N MET A 1 16.26 -17.91 28.37
CA MET A 1 17.66 -17.60 28.69
C MET A 1 17.87 -16.11 28.43
N ASN A 2 18.40 -15.40 29.42
CA ASN A 2 18.62 -13.95 29.33
C ASN A 2 20.10 -13.70 29.02
N PHE A 3 20.36 -12.83 28.06
CA PHE A 3 21.68 -12.40 27.65
C PHE A 3 21.75 -10.87 27.74
N SER A 4 22.95 -10.32 27.87
CA SER A 4 23.17 -8.89 27.88
C SER A 4 24.18 -8.52 26.82
N ALA A 5 23.91 -7.45 26.08
CA ALA A 5 24.88 -6.81 25.19
C ALA A 5 24.95 -5.32 25.52
N SER A 6 26.10 -4.71 25.21
CA SER A 6 26.32 -3.28 25.34
C SER A 6 26.98 -2.74 24.08
N ILE A 7 26.55 -1.56 23.65
CA ILE A 7 27.16 -0.84 22.54
C ILE A 7 27.44 0.59 22.97
N ASN A 8 28.63 1.08 22.66
CA ASN A 8 28.99 2.48 22.81
C ASN A 8 28.65 3.21 21.51
N ILE A 9 27.81 4.24 21.58
CA ILE A 9 27.53 5.11 20.43
C ILE A 9 28.12 6.50 20.72
N VAL A 10 28.95 6.98 19.80
CA VAL A 10 29.53 8.33 19.86
C VAL A 10 28.64 9.27 19.05
N GLN A 11 27.99 10.22 19.72
CA GLN A 11 27.17 11.25 19.11
C GLN A 11 27.74 12.62 19.46
N ASN A 12 28.06 13.44 18.44
CA ASN A 12 28.65 14.77 18.62
C ASN A 12 29.92 14.77 19.50
N GLY A 13 30.75 13.72 19.39
CA GLY A 13 31.97 13.56 20.18
C GLY A 13 31.76 13.03 21.61
N VAL A 14 30.52 12.79 22.04
CA VAL A 14 30.20 12.22 23.35
C VAL A 14 29.82 10.74 23.17
N GLY A 15 30.60 9.85 23.77
CA GLY A 15 30.29 8.43 23.84
C GLY A 15 29.25 8.15 24.93
N LYS A 16 28.21 7.38 24.59
CA LYS A 16 27.21 6.89 25.55
C LYS A 16 27.06 5.38 25.42
N ASP A 17 27.10 4.69 26.54
CA ASP A 17 26.89 3.25 26.61
C ASP A 17 25.40 2.91 26.72
N TYR A 18 25.00 1.94 25.92
CA TYR A 18 23.63 1.43 25.88
C TYR A 18 23.67 -0.07 26.16
N GLN A 19 23.19 -0.47 27.33
CA GLN A 19 23.05 -1.87 27.72
C GLN A 19 21.63 -2.36 27.41
N THR A 20 21.53 -3.59 26.89
CA THR A 20 20.24 -4.22 26.55
C THR A 20 20.23 -5.66 27.03
N ASN A 21 19.18 -6.02 27.77
CA ASN A 21 18.94 -7.40 28.21
C ASN A 21 17.96 -8.08 27.24
N VAL A 22 18.37 -9.20 26.66
CA VAL A 22 17.67 -9.92 25.60
C VAL A 22 17.24 -11.30 26.12
N ASN A 23 15.94 -11.56 26.09
CA ASN A 23 15.40 -12.88 26.40
C ASN A 23 15.23 -13.70 25.12
N MET A 24 16.08 -14.70 24.89
CA MET A 24 16.02 -15.49 23.64
C MET A 24 14.78 -16.36 23.53
N LEU A 25 14.13 -16.73 24.64
CA LEU A 25 12.86 -17.46 24.58
C LEU A 25 11.72 -16.56 24.08
N ASP A 26 11.79 -15.28 24.39
CA ASP A 26 10.83 -14.29 23.94
C ASP A 26 10.97 -14.06 22.42
N ILE A 27 12.21 -13.85 21.93
CA ILE A 27 12.48 -13.78 20.48
C ILE A 27 12.05 -15.06 19.77
N GLN A 28 12.33 -16.24 20.33
CA GLN A 28 11.95 -17.50 19.70
C GLN A 28 10.43 -17.66 19.55
N ARG A 29 9.66 -17.19 20.54
CA ARG A 29 8.20 -17.31 20.58
C ARG A 29 7.49 -16.23 19.76
N ASN A 30 8.02 -15.01 19.77
CA ASN A 30 7.33 -13.83 19.30
C ASN A 30 7.98 -13.19 18.06
N GLY A 31 9.21 -13.61 17.70
CA GLY A 31 10.03 -12.95 16.70
C GLY A 31 10.59 -11.62 17.20
N ILE A 32 11.43 -10.98 16.38
CA ILE A 32 12.11 -9.73 16.76
C ILE A 32 11.11 -8.58 16.97
N ALA A 33 10.12 -8.44 16.10
CA ALA A 33 9.19 -7.31 16.12
C ALA A 33 8.32 -7.24 17.40
N TRP A 34 8.03 -8.40 18.01
CA TRP A 34 7.17 -8.51 19.18
C TRP A 34 7.88 -8.92 20.46
N CYS A 35 9.18 -9.21 20.42
CA CYS A 35 9.92 -9.38 21.66
C CYS A 35 9.86 -8.10 22.50
N GLU A 36 9.72 -8.25 23.81
CA GLU A 36 9.42 -7.20 24.76
C GLU A 36 10.42 -6.06 24.70
N VAL A 37 11.71 -6.39 24.53
CA VAL A 37 12.81 -5.40 24.50
C VAL A 37 12.77 -4.52 23.26
N VAL A 38 12.52 -5.09 22.07
CA VAL A 38 12.41 -4.33 20.82
C VAL A 38 11.09 -3.57 20.79
N ARG A 39 9.98 -4.19 21.19
CA ARG A 39 8.67 -3.55 21.22
C ARG A 39 8.69 -2.30 22.09
N ARG A 40 9.23 -2.39 23.31
CA ARG A 40 9.40 -1.23 24.21
C ARG A 40 10.25 -0.12 23.60
N ALA A 41 11.33 -0.48 22.90
CA ALA A 41 12.19 0.51 22.26
C ALA A 41 11.48 1.23 21.11
N LEU A 42 10.75 0.49 20.26
CA LEU A 42 10.06 1.06 19.10
C LEU A 42 8.84 1.91 19.50
N GLU A 43 8.03 1.42 20.43
CA GLU A 43 6.80 2.09 20.92
C GLU A 43 7.08 3.20 21.95
N GLY A 44 8.25 3.18 22.59
CA GLY A 44 8.64 4.19 23.57
C GLY A 44 9.04 5.53 22.96
N ASN A 45 9.04 6.57 23.79
CA ASN A 45 9.49 7.93 23.47
C ASN A 45 11.03 8.07 23.42
N GLY A 46 11.78 6.97 23.24
CA GLY A 46 13.23 7.01 23.12
C GLY A 46 13.69 7.73 21.86
N ASP A 47 14.86 8.36 21.91
CA ASP A 47 15.50 8.94 20.72
C ASP A 47 15.93 7.85 19.72
N LEU A 48 16.16 8.24 18.46
CA LEU A 48 16.57 7.32 17.39
C LEU A 48 17.83 6.53 17.75
N VAL A 49 18.78 7.16 18.44
CA VAL A 49 20.06 6.53 18.83
C VAL A 49 19.82 5.38 19.81
N SER A 50 18.95 5.59 20.79
CA SER A 50 18.58 4.58 21.78
C SER A 50 17.87 3.39 21.12
N LYS A 51 17.00 3.66 20.14
CA LYS A 51 16.32 2.61 19.35
C LYS A 51 17.32 1.78 18.54
N LEU A 52 18.24 2.45 17.84
CA LEU A 52 19.30 1.79 17.08
C LEU A 52 20.22 0.96 17.97
N ALA A 53 20.63 1.50 19.13
CA ALA A 53 21.45 0.78 20.10
C ALA A 53 20.79 -0.51 20.58
N THR A 54 19.49 -0.48 20.90
CA THR A 54 18.74 -1.67 21.30
C THR A 54 18.73 -2.71 20.18
N LEU A 55 18.44 -2.33 18.93
CA LEU A 55 18.40 -3.25 17.81
C LEU A 55 19.77 -3.87 17.50
N LEU A 56 20.85 -3.09 17.56
CA LEU A 56 22.21 -3.58 17.36
C LEU A 56 22.66 -4.54 18.47
N ASN A 57 22.31 -4.26 19.72
CA ASN A 57 22.54 -5.17 20.83
C ASN A 57 21.77 -6.49 20.65
N VAL A 58 20.50 -6.42 20.22
CA VAL A 58 19.68 -7.61 19.93
C VAL A 58 20.29 -8.42 18.78
N ALA A 59 20.72 -7.76 17.70
CA ALA A 59 21.39 -8.41 16.58
C ALA A 59 22.69 -9.12 17.03
N THR A 60 23.49 -8.46 17.87
CA THR A 60 24.73 -9.02 18.43
C THR A 60 24.46 -10.27 19.28
N VAL A 61 23.43 -10.24 20.13
CA VAL A 61 23.03 -11.43 20.90
C VAL A 61 22.57 -12.55 19.96
N CYS A 62 21.72 -12.24 18.98
CA CYS A 62 21.23 -13.24 18.03
C CYS A 62 22.38 -13.90 17.25
N HIS A 63 23.35 -13.09 16.81
CA HIS A 63 24.56 -13.56 16.14
C HIS A 63 25.35 -14.54 17.01
N ALA A 64 25.63 -14.16 18.26
CA ALA A 64 26.38 -14.98 19.21
C ALA A 64 25.66 -16.31 19.55
N GLN A 65 24.35 -16.37 19.38
CA GLN A 65 23.53 -17.56 19.60
C GLN A 65 23.22 -18.34 18.30
N GLY A 66 23.82 -17.96 17.16
CA GLY A 66 23.59 -18.61 15.87
C GLY A 66 22.15 -18.44 15.34
N LYS A 67 21.44 -17.39 15.77
CA LYS A 67 20.07 -17.07 15.34
C LYS A 67 20.08 -16.06 14.20
N TYR A 68 20.64 -16.46 13.07
CA TYR A 68 20.90 -15.59 11.92
C TYR A 68 19.65 -14.93 11.33
N ILE A 69 18.51 -15.63 11.25
CA ILE A 69 17.24 -15.04 10.76
C ILE A 69 16.82 -13.88 11.67
N ASP A 70 16.91 -14.08 12.98
CA ASP A 70 16.51 -13.09 13.97
C ASP A 70 17.55 -11.93 14.04
N GLU A 71 18.84 -12.20 13.78
CA GLU A 71 19.88 -11.17 13.58
C GLU A 71 19.54 -10.27 12.38
N LEU A 72 19.29 -10.86 11.21
CA LEU A 72 18.95 -10.12 9.99
C LEU A 72 17.68 -9.29 10.16
N ALA A 73 16.66 -9.85 10.82
CA ALA A 73 15.43 -9.14 11.12
C ALA A 73 15.67 -7.88 11.98
N ALA A 74 16.51 -7.97 13.02
CA ALA A 74 16.88 -6.82 13.85
C ALA A 74 17.64 -5.75 13.05
N LEU A 75 18.58 -6.16 12.20
CA LEU A 75 19.33 -5.24 11.33
C LEU A 75 18.44 -4.56 10.27
N ARG A 76 17.49 -5.28 9.69
CA ARG A 76 16.52 -4.72 8.73
C ARG A 76 15.61 -3.68 9.38
N ILE A 77 15.10 -3.94 10.59
CA ILE A 77 14.37 -2.91 11.36
C ILE A 77 15.27 -1.69 11.60
N ALA A 78 16.54 -1.91 12.00
CA ALA A 78 17.49 -0.83 12.27
C ALA A 78 17.73 0.04 11.04
N ARG A 79 17.88 -0.58 9.86
CA ARG A 79 18.02 0.12 8.58
C ARG A 79 16.80 0.98 8.28
N ARG A 80 15.60 0.39 8.43
CA ARG A 80 14.33 1.09 8.15
C ARG A 80 14.14 2.31 9.04
N ILE A 81 14.37 2.20 10.36
CA ILE A 81 14.22 3.36 11.26
C ILE A 81 15.29 4.44 11.05
N ALA A 82 16.45 4.08 10.48
CA ALA A 82 17.50 5.01 10.11
C ALA A 82 17.33 5.57 8.68
N ASN A 83 16.29 5.17 7.95
CA ASN A 83 16.10 5.47 6.53
C ASN A 83 17.36 5.19 5.69
N GLY A 84 18.06 4.08 5.98
CA GLY A 84 19.31 3.69 5.33
C GLY A 84 20.54 4.55 5.62
N ARG A 85 20.42 5.64 6.39
CA ARG A 85 21.51 6.61 6.57
C ARG A 85 22.62 6.15 7.50
N PHE A 86 22.49 4.98 8.11
CA PHE A 86 23.45 4.47 9.09
C PHE A 86 24.30 3.35 8.48
N ALA A 87 25.41 3.75 7.83
CA ALA A 87 26.31 2.88 7.09
C ALA A 87 26.73 1.58 7.82
N PRO A 88 27.06 1.59 9.14
CA PRO A 88 27.43 0.36 9.84
C PRO A 88 26.34 -0.71 9.83
N VAL A 89 25.05 -0.33 9.87
CA VAL A 89 23.95 -1.29 9.77
C VAL A 89 23.87 -1.88 8.36
N ASN A 90 24.09 -1.08 7.32
CA ASN A 90 24.05 -1.55 5.94
C ASN A 90 25.21 -2.53 5.65
N GLU A 91 26.42 -2.20 6.08
CA GLU A 91 27.60 -3.07 5.94
C GLU A 91 27.42 -4.41 6.68
N LEU A 92 26.87 -4.37 7.90
CA LEU A 92 26.51 -5.58 8.63
C LEU A 92 25.44 -6.38 7.88
N LEU A 93 24.39 -5.73 7.39
CA LEU A 93 23.31 -6.41 6.69
C LEU A 93 23.81 -7.06 5.39
N GLU A 94 24.65 -6.40 4.60
CA GLU A 94 25.24 -6.93 3.37
C GLU A 94 26.15 -8.12 3.66
N SER A 95 27.08 -7.99 4.62
CA SER A 95 28.01 -9.07 4.98
C SER A 95 27.29 -10.30 5.53
N ARG A 96 26.16 -10.12 6.24
CA ARG A 96 25.36 -11.21 6.80
C ARG A 96 24.39 -11.83 5.79
N SER A 97 23.81 -11.03 4.88
CA SER A 97 22.88 -11.53 3.87
C SER A 97 23.57 -12.48 2.89
N ALA A 98 24.82 -12.19 2.51
CA ALA A 98 25.63 -13.08 1.67
C ALA A 98 25.92 -14.44 2.33
N ALA A 99 25.91 -14.50 3.66
CA ALA A 99 26.19 -15.71 4.45
C ALA A 99 24.94 -16.55 4.77
N GLY A 100 23.74 -16.02 4.53
CA GLY A 100 22.49 -16.61 5.01
C GLY A 100 21.32 -16.37 4.06
N HIS A 101 21.30 -17.05 2.92
CA HIS A 101 20.02 -17.30 2.26
C HIS A 101 19.25 -18.32 3.11
N PHE A 102 18.07 -17.91 3.58
CA PHE A 102 17.14 -18.80 4.28
C PHE A 102 15.96 -19.09 3.37
N PRO A 103 16.13 -19.88 2.29
CA PRO A 103 15.02 -20.24 1.43
C PRO A 103 13.97 -20.93 2.29
N MET A 104 12.72 -20.50 2.19
CA MET A 104 11.61 -21.28 2.71
C MET A 104 11.68 -22.66 2.06
N ALA A 105 11.52 -23.73 2.85
CA ALA A 105 11.53 -25.08 2.32
C ALA A 105 10.50 -25.19 1.18
N ALA A 106 10.99 -25.47 -0.02
CA ALA A 106 10.13 -25.68 -1.17
C ALA A 106 9.27 -26.94 -0.94
N ASP A 107 7.98 -26.86 -1.24
CA ASP A 107 7.18 -28.06 -1.49
C ASP A 107 7.53 -28.50 -2.92
N ASP A 108 7.73 -29.80 -3.16
CA ASP A 108 8.06 -30.34 -4.48
C ASP A 108 7.05 -29.92 -5.58
N ARG A 109 5.86 -29.43 -5.20
CA ARG A 109 4.80 -29.00 -6.10
C ARG A 109 4.78 -27.51 -6.43
N LEU A 110 5.25 -26.64 -5.53
CA LEU A 110 5.16 -25.18 -5.67
C LEU A 110 6.41 -24.50 -5.13
N ARG A 111 6.84 -23.45 -5.83
CA ARG A 111 7.99 -22.62 -5.42
C ARG A 111 7.62 -21.15 -5.29
N ILE A 112 8.33 -20.46 -4.42
CA ILE A 112 8.35 -19.01 -4.32
C ILE A 112 9.53 -18.46 -5.12
N VAL A 113 9.29 -17.43 -5.92
CA VAL A 113 10.33 -16.60 -6.52
C VAL A 113 10.20 -15.20 -5.93
N SER A 114 11.16 -14.85 -5.09
CA SER A 114 11.18 -13.60 -4.32
C SER A 114 11.93 -12.52 -5.10
N PHE A 115 11.38 -11.31 -5.12
CA PHE A 115 12.09 -10.16 -5.70
C PHE A 115 13.40 -9.86 -4.95
N ALA A 116 13.40 -10.04 -3.63
CA ALA A 116 14.55 -9.75 -2.79
C ALA A 116 15.67 -10.79 -2.95
N ASP A 117 15.32 -12.05 -3.22
CA ASP A 117 16.30 -13.14 -3.36
C ASP A 117 16.74 -13.32 -4.82
N ASP A 118 15.81 -13.28 -5.78
CA ASP A 118 16.08 -13.41 -7.21
C ASP A 118 15.21 -12.45 -8.04
N GLY A 119 15.56 -11.16 -7.97
CA GLY A 119 14.89 -10.13 -8.73
C GLY A 119 14.99 -10.31 -10.25
N VAL A 120 16.00 -11.04 -10.75
CA VAL A 120 16.18 -11.30 -12.19
C VAL A 120 15.15 -12.31 -12.67
N GLU A 121 15.05 -13.47 -12.01
CA GLU A 121 14.06 -14.48 -12.36
C GLU A 121 12.64 -13.95 -12.13
N PHE A 122 12.40 -13.23 -11.02
CA PHE A 122 11.12 -12.59 -10.77
C PHE A 122 10.70 -11.67 -11.94
N ARG A 123 11.62 -10.84 -12.46
CA ARG A 123 11.39 -10.01 -13.67
C ARG A 123 11.08 -10.83 -14.92
N GLN A 124 11.85 -11.89 -15.15
CA GLN A 124 11.64 -12.76 -16.30
C GLN A 124 10.28 -13.46 -16.28
N LEU A 125 9.83 -13.93 -15.11
CA LEU A 125 8.52 -14.57 -14.94
C LEU A 125 7.35 -13.64 -15.28
N LEU A 126 7.53 -12.34 -15.05
CA LEU A 126 6.54 -11.31 -15.31
C LEU A 126 6.59 -10.81 -16.77
N GLY A 127 7.55 -11.30 -17.56
CA GLY A 127 7.74 -10.94 -18.96
C GLY A 127 8.15 -9.48 -19.17
N GLN A 128 8.87 -8.89 -18.20
CA GLN A 128 9.15 -7.44 -18.19
C GLN A 128 10.59 -7.13 -17.80
N ASP A 129 11.24 -6.31 -18.64
CA ASP A 129 12.61 -5.84 -18.40
C ASP A 129 12.70 -4.77 -17.31
N VAL A 130 11.59 -4.08 -17.01
CA VAL A 130 11.53 -3.02 -16.00
C VAL A 130 10.38 -3.28 -15.04
N ILE A 131 10.68 -3.84 -13.86
CA ILE A 131 9.75 -3.76 -12.73
C ILE A 131 9.92 -2.40 -12.10
N CYS A 132 9.02 -1.52 -12.47
CA CYS A 132 8.83 -0.27 -11.77
C CYS A 132 8.08 -0.62 -10.48
N ASN A 133 8.76 -0.53 -9.34
CA ASN A 133 8.07 -0.47 -8.06
C ASN A 133 7.02 0.64 -8.17
N ASN A 134 5.74 0.26 -8.22
CA ASN A 134 4.62 1.19 -8.27
C ASN A 134 4.41 1.78 -6.88
N PHE A 135 5.42 2.51 -6.41
CA PHE A 135 5.60 2.90 -5.02
C PHE A 135 4.55 3.89 -4.49
N VAL A 136 3.65 4.45 -5.31
CA VAL A 136 2.81 5.57 -4.82
C VAL A 136 1.35 5.55 -5.26
N HIS A 137 0.88 4.54 -6.00
CA HIS A 137 -0.52 4.57 -6.43
C HIS A 137 -1.13 3.18 -6.58
N PRO A 138 -2.32 2.96 -6.01
CA PRO A 138 -3.13 1.78 -6.25
C PRO A 138 -3.73 1.80 -7.67
N GLY A 139 -2.95 2.19 -8.69
CA GLY A 139 -3.34 2.38 -10.09
C GLY A 139 -2.72 1.35 -11.04
N ALA A 140 -1.65 0.67 -10.65
CA ALA A 140 -1.02 -0.34 -11.49
C ALA A 140 -1.57 -1.73 -11.22
N VAL A 141 -2.37 -2.29 -12.13
CA VAL A 141 -2.49 -3.76 -12.20
C VAL A 141 -1.21 -4.27 -12.84
N PHE A 142 -0.77 -5.45 -12.42
CA PHE A 142 0.41 -6.14 -12.95
C PHE A 142 0.34 -6.41 -14.48
N GLY A 143 -0.78 -6.11 -15.15
CA GLY A 143 -0.96 -6.16 -16.61
C GLY A 143 -0.81 -4.82 -17.35
N GLY A 144 -0.44 -3.73 -16.66
CA GLY A 144 -0.22 -2.39 -17.23
C GLY A 144 1.16 -1.83 -16.92
N LEU A 145 2.18 -2.69 -16.82
CA LEU A 145 3.56 -2.35 -16.45
C LEU A 145 4.36 -1.70 -17.59
N LEU A 146 3.71 -0.81 -18.33
CA LEU A 146 4.38 0.37 -18.84
C LEU A 146 4.09 1.48 -17.82
N GLY A 147 4.74 1.47 -16.66
CA GLY A 147 4.86 2.62 -15.74
C GLY A 147 6.30 3.14 -15.72
N VAL A 148 6.55 4.39 -15.34
CA VAL A 148 7.89 5.04 -15.28
C VAL A 148 8.90 4.19 -14.54
N GLU A 149 10.19 4.20 -14.90
CA GLU A 149 11.28 3.78 -14.01
C GLU A 149 11.09 4.47 -12.66
N GLY A 150 10.38 3.82 -11.73
CA GLY A 150 10.27 4.28 -10.36
C GLY A 150 11.66 4.46 -9.75
N GLN A 151 12.63 3.68 -10.24
CA GLN A 151 14.06 3.79 -9.93
C GLN A 151 14.69 5.15 -10.22
N ALA A 152 14.24 5.90 -11.24
CA ALA A 152 14.86 7.17 -11.61
C ALA A 152 14.34 8.36 -10.79
N ILE A 153 13.13 8.26 -10.24
CA ILE A 153 12.47 9.32 -9.45
C ILE A 153 12.54 9.02 -7.95
N LEU A 154 12.48 7.75 -7.56
CA LEU A 154 12.68 7.27 -6.20
C LEU A 154 14.08 6.69 -6.12
N GLN A 155 15.06 7.55 -5.84
CA GLN A 155 16.30 7.08 -5.24
C GLN A 155 15.91 6.15 -4.08
N ASN A 156 16.40 4.90 -4.11
CA ASN A 156 16.17 3.84 -3.14
C ASN A 156 15.80 4.40 -1.76
N ASP A 157 14.50 4.44 -1.45
CA ASP A 157 14.08 4.78 -0.10
C ASP A 157 14.43 3.57 0.76
N ASP A 158 15.62 3.60 1.34
CA ASP A 158 16.16 2.55 2.20
C ASP A 158 15.31 2.30 3.46
N SER A 159 14.26 3.11 3.68
CA SER A 159 13.23 2.86 4.70
C SER A 159 12.18 1.82 4.27
N VAL A 160 12.21 1.37 3.00
CA VAL A 160 11.22 0.45 2.42
C VAL A 160 11.89 -0.79 1.83
N ASP A 161 11.46 -1.97 2.29
CA ASP A 161 11.87 -3.25 1.70
C ASP A 161 10.83 -3.72 0.68
N ASN A 162 11.23 -3.93 -0.58
CA ASN A 162 10.39 -4.68 -1.51
C ASN A 162 10.54 -6.18 -1.25
N VAL A 163 9.47 -6.79 -0.75
CA VAL A 163 9.38 -8.22 -0.43
C VAL A 163 8.35 -8.93 -1.30
N SER A 164 8.04 -8.35 -2.47
CA SER A 164 7.12 -8.93 -3.45
C SER A 164 7.63 -10.28 -3.95
N PHE A 165 6.69 -11.18 -4.26
CA PHE A 165 7.04 -12.54 -4.69
C PHE A 165 6.00 -13.16 -5.62
N ALA A 166 6.42 -14.18 -6.35
CA ALA A 166 5.61 -14.95 -7.27
C ALA A 166 5.50 -16.40 -6.79
N VAL A 167 4.33 -17.00 -7.00
CA VAL A 167 4.09 -18.43 -6.78
C VAL A 167 4.12 -19.14 -8.12
N CYS A 168 4.96 -20.17 -8.24
CA CYS A 168 5.14 -20.90 -9.48
C CYS A 168 4.98 -22.42 -9.29
N LYS A 169 4.55 -23.11 -10.35
CA LYS A 169 4.67 -24.56 -10.50
C LYS A 169 5.67 -24.85 -11.63
N GLY A 170 6.87 -25.27 -11.27
CA GLY A 170 7.99 -25.25 -12.22
C GLY A 170 8.24 -23.83 -12.75
N LYS A 171 8.19 -23.65 -14.07
CA LYS A 171 8.31 -22.33 -14.73
C LYS A 171 6.98 -21.59 -14.91
N GLN A 172 5.86 -22.22 -14.57
CA GLN A 172 4.54 -21.64 -14.78
C GLN A 172 4.19 -20.72 -13.61
N LEU A 173 3.93 -19.44 -13.91
CA LEU A 173 3.42 -18.47 -12.95
C LEU A 173 1.97 -18.78 -12.58
N LEU A 174 1.68 -18.89 -11.28
CA LEU A 174 0.33 -19.14 -10.76
C LEU A 174 -0.26 -17.91 -10.05
N ALA A 175 0.56 -17.16 -9.33
CA ALA A 175 0.13 -15.93 -8.69
C ALA A 175 1.28 -14.96 -8.45
N VAL A 176 0.93 -13.67 -8.32
CA VAL A 176 1.84 -12.60 -7.92
C VAL A 176 1.30 -11.94 -6.66
N VAL A 177 2.18 -11.74 -5.68
CA VAL A 177 1.89 -11.10 -4.41
C VAL A 177 2.77 -9.85 -4.28
N PRO A 178 2.28 -8.69 -4.71
CA PRO A 178 2.99 -7.44 -4.53
C PRO A 178 2.89 -6.99 -3.08
N CYS A 179 4.04 -6.82 -2.42
CA CYS A 179 4.11 -6.33 -1.06
C CYS A 179 5.46 -5.70 -0.70
N VAL A 180 5.42 -4.82 0.29
CA VAL A 180 6.52 -4.01 0.79
C VAL A 180 6.46 -3.93 2.32
N ILE A 181 7.59 -3.62 2.96
CA ILE A 181 7.69 -3.38 4.41
C ILE A 181 8.20 -1.97 4.63
N HIS A 182 7.44 -1.16 5.37
CA HIS A 182 7.80 0.23 5.67
C HIS A 182 8.45 0.39 7.04
N SER A 183 8.75 1.64 7.41
CA SER A 183 9.31 2.03 8.71
C SER A 183 8.42 1.68 9.91
N ASP A 184 7.11 1.53 9.71
CA ASP A 184 6.17 1.01 10.72
C ASP A 184 6.32 -0.51 10.95
N ASN A 185 7.05 -1.18 10.06
CA ASN A 185 7.29 -2.61 9.99
C ASN A 185 6.03 -3.44 9.67
N VAL A 186 5.09 -2.88 8.91
CA VAL A 186 3.91 -3.60 8.41
C VAL A 186 4.13 -4.05 6.97
N ILE A 187 3.84 -5.32 6.67
CA ILE A 187 3.82 -5.82 5.29
C ILE A 187 2.48 -5.43 4.66
N SER A 188 2.51 -4.67 3.58
CA SER A 188 1.31 -4.20 2.87
C SER A 188 1.59 -4.09 1.37
N TRP A 189 0.56 -3.81 0.56
CA TRP A 189 0.73 -3.66 -0.89
C TRP A 189 1.50 -2.37 -1.24
N VAL A 190 1.17 -1.26 -0.59
CA VAL A 190 1.73 0.09 -0.82
C VAL A 190 1.72 0.88 0.50
N ALA A 191 2.64 1.86 0.59
CA ALA A 191 2.92 2.71 1.75
C ALA A 191 1.73 3.10 2.64
N PRO A 192 1.90 3.07 3.98
CA PRO A 192 0.94 3.60 4.92
C PRO A 192 0.92 5.13 4.81
N ILE A 193 -0.01 5.66 4.03
CA ILE A 193 -0.46 7.06 4.15
C ILE A 193 -1.66 7.15 5.09
N VAL A 194 -2.20 6.01 5.53
CA VAL A 194 -3.25 5.95 6.54
C VAL A 194 -2.60 5.70 7.89
N ALA A 195 -3.02 6.44 8.91
CA ALA A 195 -2.48 6.37 10.27
C ALA A 195 -2.55 4.97 10.92
N ASP A 196 -3.24 3.99 10.30
CA ASP A 196 -3.51 2.66 10.86
C ASP A 196 -3.36 1.51 9.83
N GLY A 197 -2.25 1.51 9.06
CA GLY A 197 -1.84 0.40 8.20
C GLY A 197 -1.87 0.72 6.70
N GLY A 198 -0.95 0.12 5.95
CA GLY A 198 -0.82 0.28 4.50
C GLY A 198 -1.98 -0.32 3.70
N ILE A 199 -1.95 -0.16 2.37
CA ILE A 199 -2.99 -0.72 1.51
C ILE A 199 -2.96 -2.26 1.59
N PRO A 200 -4.09 -2.96 1.80
CA PRO A 200 -4.08 -4.41 1.94
C PRO A 200 -3.52 -5.12 0.70
N ILE A 201 -2.70 -6.16 0.95
CA ILE A 201 -2.13 -7.06 -0.06
C ILE A 201 -3.25 -7.65 -0.91
N SER A 202 -3.11 -7.52 -2.22
CA SER A 202 -3.95 -8.19 -3.23
C SER A 202 -3.17 -9.37 -3.81
N ILE A 203 -3.73 -10.57 -3.80
CA ILE A 203 -3.13 -11.69 -4.52
C ILE A 203 -3.69 -11.72 -5.94
N HIS A 204 -2.80 -11.70 -6.93
CA HIS A 204 -3.15 -11.71 -8.34
C HIS A 204 -2.94 -13.12 -8.91
N PHE A 205 -4.03 -13.88 -9.03
CA PHE A 205 -4.00 -15.22 -9.61
C PHE A 205 -3.93 -15.19 -11.14
N VAL A 206 -3.18 -16.11 -11.72
CA VAL A 206 -3.16 -16.40 -13.16
C VAL A 206 -4.20 -17.50 -13.44
N GLU A 207 -5.41 -17.08 -13.76
CA GLU A 207 -6.52 -17.98 -14.10
C GLU A 207 -6.31 -18.64 -15.49
N PRO A 208 -6.92 -19.82 -15.74
CA PRO A 208 -7.69 -20.69 -14.83
C PRO A 208 -6.82 -21.75 -14.11
N LEU A 209 -5.50 -21.57 -14.06
CA LEU A 209 -4.54 -22.68 -13.98
C LEU A 209 -4.17 -23.11 -12.55
N CYS A 210 -4.84 -22.63 -11.51
CA CYS A 210 -4.40 -22.83 -10.13
C CYS A 210 -5.47 -23.34 -9.17
N ASP A 211 -5.10 -24.31 -8.33
CA ASP A 211 -5.79 -24.56 -7.07
C ASP A 211 -5.50 -23.38 -6.13
N LYS A 212 -6.46 -22.45 -6.04
CA LYS A 212 -6.35 -21.22 -5.25
C LYS A 212 -6.03 -21.51 -3.79
N ARG A 213 -6.59 -22.59 -3.22
CA ARG A 213 -6.38 -22.93 -1.81
C ARG A 213 -4.93 -23.32 -1.55
N MET A 214 -4.35 -24.14 -2.44
CA MET A 214 -2.94 -24.55 -2.34
C MET A 214 -1.99 -23.34 -2.50
N VAL A 215 -2.29 -22.44 -3.45
CA VAL A 215 -1.51 -21.20 -3.64
C VAL A 215 -1.63 -20.27 -2.43
N LEU A 216 -2.85 -20.05 -1.91
CA LEU A 216 -3.11 -19.22 -0.74
C LEU A 216 -2.37 -19.72 0.51
N ASP A 217 -2.39 -21.03 0.76
CA ASP A 217 -1.65 -21.64 1.88
C ASP A 217 -0.15 -21.31 1.80
N LEU A 218 0.45 -21.47 0.62
CA LEU A 218 1.86 -21.14 0.42
C LEU A 218 2.15 -19.65 0.58
N VAL A 219 1.25 -18.78 0.07
CA VAL A 219 1.35 -17.32 0.24
C VAL A 219 1.34 -16.95 1.72
N LEU A 220 0.43 -17.51 2.52
CA LEU A 220 0.35 -17.24 3.96
C LEU A 220 1.61 -17.69 4.69
N ARG A 221 2.10 -18.90 4.42
CA ARG A 221 3.36 -19.39 5.00
C ARG A 221 4.56 -18.51 4.64
N TYR A 222 4.61 -18.01 3.40
CA TYR A 222 5.69 -17.11 3.00
C TYR A 222 5.56 -15.72 3.63
N LEU A 223 4.34 -15.17 3.78
CA LEU A 223 4.11 -13.94 4.53
C LEU A 223 4.54 -14.08 6.01
N GLU A 224 4.30 -15.22 6.64
CA GLU A 224 4.82 -15.52 7.99
C GLU A 224 6.34 -15.60 8.03
N HIS A 225 6.95 -16.23 7.02
CA HIS A 225 8.40 -16.24 6.87
C HIS A 225 8.95 -14.80 6.76
N LEU A 226 8.27 -13.92 6.01
CA LEU A 226 8.64 -12.50 5.90
C LEU A 226 8.46 -11.76 7.24
N LEU A 227 7.38 -12.00 7.99
CA LEU A 227 7.21 -11.44 9.35
C LEU A 227 8.43 -11.71 10.21
N ARG A 228 8.91 -12.95 10.20
CA ARG A 228 10.08 -13.33 11.00
C ARG A 228 11.39 -12.80 10.43
N SER A 229 11.67 -13.04 9.16
CA SER A 229 12.98 -12.77 8.54
C SER A 229 13.24 -11.29 8.28
N TYR A 230 12.20 -10.47 8.15
CA TYR A 230 12.33 -9.02 8.01
C TYR A 230 12.01 -8.26 9.29
N GLY A 231 11.58 -8.95 10.35
CA GLY A 231 11.18 -8.30 11.60
C GLY A 231 9.95 -7.41 11.41
N ALA A 232 8.99 -7.85 10.60
CA ALA A 232 7.72 -7.18 10.45
C ALA A 232 6.74 -7.56 11.57
N LYS A 233 5.92 -6.60 11.98
CA LYS A 233 4.96 -6.73 13.08
C LYS A 233 3.71 -7.48 12.65
N GLU A 234 3.22 -7.19 11.46
CA GLU A 234 1.98 -7.75 10.93
C GLU A 234 1.96 -7.61 9.41
N TYR A 235 1.03 -8.32 8.77
CA TYR A 235 0.68 -8.06 7.38
C TYR A 235 -0.81 -7.77 7.23
N VAL A 236 -1.13 -6.89 6.29
CA VAL A 236 -2.52 -6.56 5.95
C VAL A 236 -2.84 -7.15 4.59
N ILE A 237 -3.82 -8.04 4.52
CA ILE A 237 -4.20 -8.74 3.29
C ILE A 237 -5.71 -8.66 3.09
N LYS A 238 -6.18 -8.60 1.84
CA LYS A 238 -7.61 -8.60 1.54
C LYS A 238 -8.05 -9.82 0.74
N GLU A 239 -9.32 -10.16 0.92
CA GLU A 239 -10.05 -11.14 0.12
C GLU A 239 -11.09 -10.40 -0.73
N ALA A 240 -10.90 -10.44 -2.05
CA ALA A 240 -11.70 -9.66 -3.01
C ALA A 240 -13.04 -10.30 -3.36
N SER A 241 -13.20 -11.63 -3.21
CA SER A 241 -14.47 -12.33 -3.48
C SER A 241 -14.99 -12.99 -2.20
N PRO A 242 -16.20 -12.63 -1.73
CA PRO A 242 -16.79 -13.21 -0.53
C PRO A 242 -17.40 -14.60 -0.76
N GLU A 243 -17.46 -15.11 -1.99
CA GLU A 243 -18.23 -16.32 -2.31
C GLU A 243 -17.62 -17.60 -1.71
N GLU A 244 -16.30 -17.68 -1.55
CA GLU A 244 -15.63 -18.88 -1.03
C GLU A 244 -14.98 -18.70 0.34
N LEU A 245 -14.71 -17.44 0.76
CA LEU A 245 -14.02 -17.09 2.01
C LEU A 245 -12.77 -17.95 2.30
N LEU A 246 -12.02 -18.35 1.26
CA LEU A 246 -10.87 -19.24 1.38
C LEU A 246 -9.79 -18.67 2.28
N LEU A 247 -9.52 -17.36 2.17
CA LEU A 247 -8.52 -16.70 2.99
C LEU A 247 -8.93 -16.74 4.46
N TYR A 248 -10.18 -16.43 4.78
CA TYR A 248 -10.72 -16.57 6.14
C TYR A 248 -10.61 -18.01 6.67
N GLN A 249 -10.96 -19.00 5.86
CA GLN A 249 -10.89 -20.42 6.24
C GLN A 249 -9.47 -20.89 6.57
N LEU A 250 -8.47 -20.36 5.87
CA LEU A 250 -7.05 -20.64 6.14
C LEU A 250 -6.59 -19.88 7.40
N LEU A 251 -6.89 -18.58 7.48
CA LEU A 251 -6.53 -17.74 8.62
C LEU A 251 -7.08 -18.25 9.95
N SER A 252 -8.36 -18.63 9.99
CA SER A 252 -9.06 -19.15 11.18
C SER A 252 -8.49 -20.43 11.77
N LYS A 253 -7.71 -21.19 11.01
CA LYS A 253 -7.11 -22.45 11.49
C LYS A 253 -5.74 -22.25 12.11
N GLN A 254 -5.01 -21.23 11.65
CA GLN A 254 -3.56 -21.19 11.77
C GLN A 254 -3.02 -19.83 12.14
N HIS A 255 -3.84 -18.81 12.40
CA HIS A 255 -3.32 -17.45 12.62
C HIS A 255 -4.13 -16.65 13.65
N ALA A 256 -3.44 -15.73 14.33
CA ALA A 256 -4.07 -14.67 15.09
C ALA A 256 -4.31 -13.47 14.17
N PHE A 257 -5.57 -13.09 13.96
CA PHE A 257 -5.91 -11.98 13.08
C PHE A 257 -7.09 -11.17 13.60
N SER A 258 -7.15 -9.92 13.18
CA SER A 258 -8.38 -9.12 13.20
C SER A 258 -8.94 -9.01 11.78
N ALA A 259 -10.26 -8.84 11.67
CA ALA A 259 -10.95 -8.73 10.39
C ALA A 259 -11.79 -7.45 10.35
N GLU A 260 -11.75 -6.77 9.22
CA GLU A 260 -12.53 -5.58 8.91
C GLU A 260 -13.27 -5.78 7.58
N VAL A 261 -14.44 -5.18 7.46
CA VAL A 261 -15.14 -5.10 6.16
C VAL A 261 -14.96 -3.70 5.61
N TRP A 262 -14.41 -3.67 4.40
CA TRP A 262 -14.10 -2.49 3.64
C TRP A 262 -15.09 -2.43 2.47
N ASP A 263 -15.64 -1.25 2.18
CA ASP A 263 -16.59 -1.10 1.09
C ASP A 263 -16.02 -0.24 -0.04
N ARG A 264 -16.13 -0.76 -1.26
CA ARG A 264 -15.73 -0.09 -2.49
C ARG A 264 -16.98 0.41 -3.21
N PRO A 265 -17.22 1.73 -3.25
CA PRO A 265 -18.33 2.29 -4.01
C PRO A 265 -18.06 2.15 -5.50
N VAL A 266 -18.92 1.43 -6.20
CA VAL A 266 -18.81 1.18 -7.64
C VAL A 266 -20.09 1.53 -8.36
N LEU A 267 -19.96 1.74 -9.66
CA LEU A 267 -21.05 2.01 -10.57
C LEU A 267 -20.88 1.15 -11.82
N ASP A 268 -21.96 0.48 -12.20
CA ASP A 268 -22.06 -0.24 -13.46
C ASP A 268 -22.27 0.75 -14.62
N LEU A 269 -21.30 0.78 -15.54
CA LEU A 269 -21.28 1.67 -16.69
C LEU A 269 -21.99 1.08 -17.91
N ASN A 270 -22.51 -0.15 -17.85
CA ASN A 270 -23.32 -0.71 -18.94
C ASN A 270 -24.71 -0.06 -19.02
N GLN A 271 -25.16 0.56 -17.92
CA GLN A 271 -26.45 1.24 -17.83
C GLN A 271 -26.50 2.53 -18.64
N SER A 272 -27.70 3.00 -18.99
CA SER A 272 -27.86 4.30 -19.67
C SER A 272 -27.34 5.47 -18.81
N GLU A 273 -26.93 6.58 -19.44
CA GLU A 273 -26.49 7.78 -18.69
C GLU A 273 -27.57 8.32 -17.73
N GLU A 274 -28.84 8.17 -18.12
CA GLU A 274 -29.97 8.55 -17.29
C GLU A 274 -30.11 7.62 -16.08
N SER A 275 -29.97 6.30 -16.26
CA SER A 275 -29.94 5.34 -15.15
C SER A 275 -28.79 5.64 -14.18
N ILE A 276 -27.60 5.95 -14.72
CA ILE A 276 -26.44 6.39 -13.93
C ILE A 276 -26.78 7.65 -13.14
N PHE A 277 -27.39 8.66 -13.77
CA PHE A 277 -27.79 9.89 -13.09
C PHE A 277 -28.84 9.66 -12.00
N GLN A 278 -29.75 8.69 -12.19
CA GLN A 278 -30.81 8.43 -11.22
C GLN A 278 -30.26 7.93 -9.89
N VAL A 279 -29.24 7.07 -9.94
CA VAL A 279 -28.54 6.50 -8.78
C VAL A 279 -27.78 7.56 -7.97
N VAL A 280 -27.31 8.63 -8.62
CA VAL A 280 -26.58 9.71 -7.92
C VAL A 280 -27.46 10.34 -6.83
N ARG A 281 -26.86 10.61 -5.67
CA ARG A 281 -27.53 11.23 -4.52
C ARG A 281 -28.28 12.50 -4.92
N LYS A 282 -29.53 12.63 -4.46
CA LYS A 282 -30.40 13.79 -4.75
C LYS A 282 -29.73 15.15 -4.52
N SER A 283 -28.98 15.31 -3.43
CA SER A 283 -28.27 16.56 -3.13
C SER A 283 -27.16 16.90 -4.13
N TYR A 284 -26.65 15.93 -4.90
CA TYR A 284 -25.59 16.15 -5.89
C TYR A 284 -26.14 16.60 -7.23
N LYS A 285 -27.36 16.19 -7.58
CA LYS A 285 -28.01 16.48 -8.87
C LYS A 285 -28.06 17.99 -9.18
N SER A 286 -28.35 18.83 -8.18
CA SER A 286 -28.36 20.30 -8.37
C SER A 286 -26.96 20.87 -8.68
N HIS A 287 -25.91 20.33 -8.06
CA HIS A 287 -24.54 20.74 -8.33
C HIS A 287 -24.05 20.23 -9.69
N ILE A 288 -24.45 19.02 -10.08
CA ILE A 288 -24.15 18.44 -11.39
C ILE A 288 -24.78 19.26 -12.51
N ASN A 289 -26.07 19.58 -12.41
CA ASN A 289 -26.76 20.39 -13.40
C ASN A 289 -26.17 21.79 -13.51
N TRP A 290 -25.82 22.40 -12.37
CA TRP A 290 -25.12 23.69 -12.37
C TRP A 290 -23.76 23.57 -13.07
N GLY A 291 -22.94 22.58 -12.73
CA GLY A 291 -21.63 22.38 -13.35
C GLY A 291 -21.72 22.17 -14.86
N LYS A 292 -22.69 21.38 -15.32
CA LYS A 292 -22.95 21.13 -16.75
C LYS A 292 -23.17 22.40 -17.56
N SER A 293 -23.88 23.38 -17.01
CA SER A 293 -24.20 24.64 -17.72
C SER A 293 -23.10 25.71 -17.59
N ASN A 294 -22.22 25.62 -16.59
CA ASN A 294 -21.33 26.72 -16.20
C ASN A 294 -19.84 26.39 -16.37
N LEU A 295 -19.48 25.12 -16.58
CA LEU A 295 -18.09 24.68 -16.61
C LEU A 295 -17.69 24.17 -17.99
N VAL A 296 -16.49 24.53 -18.39
CA VAL A 296 -15.80 24.02 -19.59
C VAL A 296 -14.72 23.04 -19.12
N ALA A 297 -14.64 21.88 -19.77
CA ALA A 297 -13.65 20.85 -19.45
C ALA A 297 -12.60 20.75 -20.57
N GLU A 298 -11.33 20.82 -20.18
CA GLU A 298 -10.18 20.42 -21.00
C GLU A 298 -9.87 18.96 -20.68
N TYR A 299 -9.73 18.12 -21.70
CA TYR A 299 -9.53 16.69 -21.59
C TYR A 299 -8.17 16.29 -22.18
N LEU A 300 -7.34 15.61 -21.39
CA LEU A 300 -5.96 15.29 -21.76
C LEU A 300 -5.69 13.79 -21.56
N SER A 301 -5.09 13.15 -22.56
CA SER A 301 -4.68 11.74 -22.52
C SER A 301 -3.60 11.46 -23.57
N GLY A 302 -2.77 10.44 -23.35
CA GLY A 302 -1.77 10.03 -24.33
C GLY A 302 -0.75 11.15 -24.62
N ALA A 303 -0.42 11.31 -25.91
CA ALA A 303 0.50 12.33 -26.40
C ALA A 303 0.05 13.79 -26.14
N ALA A 304 -1.24 14.02 -25.81
CA ALA A 304 -1.71 15.36 -25.43
C ALA A 304 -1.22 15.79 -24.03
N ILE A 305 -0.70 14.86 -23.23
CA ILE A 305 -0.01 15.16 -21.97
C ILE A 305 1.48 15.31 -22.27
N ASP A 306 1.85 16.46 -22.82
CA ASP A 306 3.24 16.88 -22.99
C ASP A 306 3.79 17.56 -21.72
N ASN A 307 5.06 17.99 -21.75
CA ASN A 307 5.70 18.64 -20.59
C ASN A 307 4.95 19.91 -20.14
N ALA A 308 4.41 20.68 -21.07
CA ALA A 308 3.65 21.90 -20.75
C ALA A 308 2.29 21.56 -20.14
N ALA A 309 1.62 20.50 -20.62
CA ALA A 309 0.37 20.00 -20.07
C ALA A 309 0.58 19.46 -18.65
N VAL A 310 1.67 18.73 -18.40
CA VAL A 310 2.03 18.25 -17.05
C VAL A 310 2.10 19.40 -16.06
N GLU A 311 2.79 20.49 -16.40
CA GLU A 311 2.90 21.65 -15.53
C GLU A 311 1.52 22.27 -15.23
N ARG A 312 0.68 22.45 -16.26
CA ARG A 312 -0.68 22.99 -16.07
C ARG A 312 -1.57 22.08 -15.22
N ILE A 313 -1.49 20.77 -15.42
CA ILE A 313 -2.22 19.78 -14.61
C ILE A 313 -1.78 19.89 -13.14
N TYR A 314 -0.47 19.95 -12.90
CA TYR A 314 0.09 20.05 -11.55
C TYR A 314 -0.36 21.34 -10.84
N GLN A 315 -0.32 22.49 -11.53
CA GLN A 315 -0.83 23.75 -11.01
C GLN A 315 -2.32 23.68 -10.66
N ALA A 316 -3.15 23.04 -11.50
CA ALA A 316 -4.57 22.85 -11.22
C ALA A 316 -4.81 21.96 -9.99
N ILE A 317 -4.01 20.90 -9.81
CA ILE A 317 -4.05 20.02 -8.64
C ILE A 317 -3.67 20.79 -7.38
N GLN A 318 -2.56 21.53 -7.40
CA GLN A 318 -2.11 22.34 -6.26
C GLN A 318 -3.17 23.35 -5.84
N LEU A 319 -3.79 24.04 -6.81
CA LEU A 319 -4.86 24.99 -6.54
C LEU A 319 -6.08 24.32 -5.90
N CYS A 320 -6.52 23.18 -6.44
CA CYS A 320 -7.69 22.46 -5.93
C CYS A 320 -7.44 21.80 -4.56
N HIS A 321 -6.19 21.48 -4.22
CA HIS A 321 -5.79 20.85 -2.97
C HIS A 321 -5.11 21.80 -1.99
N GLN A 322 -5.07 23.11 -2.24
CA GLN A 322 -4.32 24.07 -1.43
C GLN A 322 -4.63 23.95 0.07
N LYS A 323 -5.91 23.80 0.44
CA LYS A 323 -6.36 23.60 1.83
C LYS A 323 -5.91 22.27 2.45
N VAL A 324 -5.77 21.24 1.62
CA VAL A 324 -5.35 19.90 2.01
C VAL A 324 -3.82 19.91 2.20
N ILE A 325 -3.10 20.42 1.21
CA ILE A 325 -1.64 20.56 1.22
C ILE A 325 -1.19 21.42 2.42
N SER A 326 -1.86 22.53 2.71
CA SER A 326 -1.50 23.39 3.85
C SER A 326 -1.75 22.77 5.22
N LYS A 327 -2.58 21.72 5.31
CA LYS A 327 -2.95 21.06 6.57
C LYS A 327 -1.98 19.93 6.95
N TYR A 328 -1.35 19.31 5.96
CA TYR A 328 -0.35 18.26 6.17
C TYR A 328 1.05 18.90 6.11
N GLY A 329 1.74 18.99 7.26
CA GLY A 329 3.05 19.64 7.39
C GLY A 329 4.17 18.96 6.58
N ASP A 330 3.89 17.75 6.12
CA ASP A 330 4.76 16.84 5.39
C ASP A 330 4.63 17.05 3.86
N GLY A 331 3.62 17.79 3.41
CA GLY A 331 3.31 18.04 2.00
C GLY A 331 2.91 16.75 1.26
N MET A 332 1.75 16.74 0.60
CA MET A 332 1.54 15.72 -0.43
C MET A 332 2.65 15.91 -1.48
N THR A 333 3.56 14.93 -1.60
CA THR A 333 4.71 15.04 -2.49
C THR A 333 4.22 15.16 -3.94
N ALA A 334 4.94 15.91 -4.77
CA ALA A 334 4.60 16.05 -6.19
C ALA A 334 4.43 14.68 -6.86
N GLU A 335 5.23 13.71 -6.43
CA GLU A 335 5.23 12.31 -6.89
C GLU A 335 3.86 11.63 -6.77
N LEU A 336 3.15 11.85 -5.66
CA LEU A 336 1.86 11.22 -5.38
C LEU A 336 0.79 11.65 -6.40
N PHE A 337 0.87 12.89 -6.85
CA PHE A 337 -0.02 13.41 -7.89
C PHE A 337 0.42 13.02 -9.30
N MET A 338 1.71 12.82 -9.52
CA MET A 338 2.28 12.57 -10.85
C MET A 338 2.02 11.16 -11.37
N GLN A 339 2.02 10.13 -10.52
CA GLN A 339 1.84 8.75 -11.01
C GLN A 339 0.55 8.53 -11.83
N PRO A 340 -0.66 8.93 -11.38
CA PRO A 340 -1.86 8.73 -12.18
C PRO A 340 -1.85 9.58 -13.47
N ILE A 341 -1.16 10.72 -13.49
CA ILE A 341 -0.96 11.54 -14.70
C ILE A 341 -0.10 10.79 -15.71
N VAL A 342 0.97 10.13 -15.27
CA VAL A 342 1.82 9.35 -16.19
C VAL A 342 1.07 8.15 -16.78
N LEU A 343 0.21 7.49 -16.00
CA LEU A 343 -0.67 6.44 -16.55
C LEU A 343 -1.57 7.01 -17.66
N CYS A 344 -2.13 8.21 -17.46
CA CYS A 344 -2.92 8.89 -18.49
C CYS A 344 -2.07 9.27 -19.72
N GLN A 345 -0.83 9.74 -19.51
CA GLN A 345 0.12 10.07 -20.59
C GLN A 345 0.45 8.85 -21.46
N ARG A 346 0.42 7.65 -20.88
CA ARG A 346 0.63 6.39 -21.59
C ARG A 346 -0.64 5.79 -22.19
N GLY A 347 -1.76 6.52 -22.13
CA GLY A 347 -3.04 6.12 -22.72
C GLY A 347 -3.92 5.27 -21.80
N PHE A 348 -3.51 5.02 -20.55
CA PHE A 348 -4.29 4.25 -19.57
C PHE A 348 -5.23 5.14 -18.75
N GLY A 349 -5.76 6.22 -19.32
CA GLY A 349 -6.61 7.13 -18.58
C GLY A 349 -6.83 8.49 -19.22
N GLU A 350 -7.41 9.39 -18.44
CA GLU A 350 -7.66 10.78 -18.78
C GLU A 350 -7.47 11.69 -17.56
N VAL A 351 -6.89 12.86 -17.82
CA VAL A 351 -6.97 14.02 -16.94
C VAL A 351 -8.01 15.00 -17.50
N ALA A 352 -8.89 15.52 -16.65
CA ALA A 352 -9.79 16.61 -17.00
C ALA A 352 -9.58 17.82 -16.07
N ILE A 353 -9.40 19.00 -16.66
CA ILE A 353 -9.31 20.28 -15.95
C ILE A 353 -10.59 21.07 -16.23
N TYR A 354 -11.25 21.53 -15.18
CA TYR A 354 -12.53 22.22 -15.25
C TYR A 354 -12.35 23.71 -14.97
N ARG A 355 -12.91 24.54 -15.84
CA ARG A 355 -12.84 26.00 -15.77
C ARG A 355 -14.23 26.62 -15.81
N THR A 356 -14.41 27.77 -15.17
CA THR A 356 -15.58 28.61 -15.39
C THR A 356 -15.55 29.21 -16.80
N GLN A 357 -16.63 29.85 -17.24
CA GLN A 357 -16.68 30.51 -18.55
C GLN A 357 -15.63 31.62 -18.69
N GLU A 358 -15.22 32.24 -17.58
CA GLU A 358 -14.16 33.25 -17.50
C GLU A 358 -12.74 32.63 -17.47
N GLY A 359 -12.62 31.30 -17.54
CA GLY A 359 -11.33 30.59 -17.60
C GLY A 359 -10.73 30.18 -16.26
N THR A 360 -11.40 30.47 -15.13
CA THR A 360 -10.90 30.18 -13.78
C THR A 360 -10.96 28.69 -13.48
N VAL A 361 -9.83 28.06 -13.07
CA VAL A 361 -9.82 26.65 -12.64
C VAL A 361 -10.71 26.47 -11.42
N CYS A 362 -11.63 25.51 -11.47
CA CYS A 362 -12.54 25.19 -10.37
C CYS A 362 -12.58 23.69 -10.04
N GLY A 363 -11.92 22.85 -10.84
CA GLY A 363 -11.78 21.44 -10.52
C GLY A 363 -10.81 20.69 -11.42
N VAL A 364 -10.42 19.52 -10.97
CA VAL A 364 -9.55 18.58 -11.70
C VAL A 364 -9.98 17.15 -11.37
N THR A 365 -9.92 16.25 -12.34
CA THR A 365 -10.06 14.81 -12.13
C THR A 365 -9.02 14.05 -12.93
N VAL A 366 -8.45 13.00 -12.34
CA VAL A 366 -7.62 12.02 -13.02
C VAL A 366 -8.32 10.67 -12.90
N THR A 367 -8.62 10.07 -14.04
CA THR A 367 -9.25 8.76 -14.16
C THR A 367 -8.27 7.81 -14.83
N THR A 368 -7.97 6.68 -14.20
CA THR A 368 -7.13 5.64 -14.80
C THR A 368 -8.01 4.47 -15.21
N ILE A 369 -7.68 3.77 -16.29
CA ILE A 369 -8.45 2.64 -16.83
C ILE A 369 -7.55 1.42 -16.88
N VAL A 370 -8.02 0.32 -16.31
CA VAL A 370 -7.32 -0.96 -16.34
C VAL A 370 -8.31 -2.08 -16.63
N GLY A 371 -8.10 -2.79 -17.74
CA GLY A 371 -9.09 -3.71 -18.26
C GLY A 371 -10.39 -2.97 -18.56
N ASP A 372 -11.49 -3.45 -18.00
CA ASP A 372 -12.83 -2.87 -18.12
C ASP A 372 -13.22 -1.96 -16.95
N VAL A 373 -12.29 -1.68 -16.03
CA VAL A 373 -12.55 -0.87 -14.83
C VAL A 373 -11.86 0.49 -14.94
N ALA A 374 -12.63 1.55 -14.77
CA ALA A 374 -12.13 2.91 -14.57
C ALA A 374 -12.06 3.25 -13.07
N TYR A 375 -11.00 3.91 -12.65
CA TYR A 375 -10.75 4.30 -11.26
C TYR A 375 -10.66 5.81 -11.13
N TYR A 376 -11.42 6.37 -10.19
CA TYR A 376 -11.22 7.72 -9.69
C TYR A 376 -9.90 7.78 -8.90
N ALA A 377 -8.82 8.17 -9.59
CA ALA A 377 -7.46 8.15 -9.06
C ALA A 377 -7.17 9.41 -8.23
N LEU A 378 -7.53 10.57 -8.76
CA LEU A 378 -7.34 11.86 -8.11
C LEU A 378 -8.48 12.79 -8.50
N GLY A 379 -8.86 13.68 -7.60
CA GLY A 379 -9.67 14.82 -7.99
C GLY A 379 -9.81 15.83 -6.88
N GLY A 380 -10.06 17.07 -7.28
CA GLY A 380 -10.20 18.21 -6.38
C GLY A 380 -11.09 19.26 -7.00
N SER A 381 -11.62 20.15 -6.17
CA SER A 381 -12.49 21.24 -6.63
C SER A 381 -12.48 22.42 -5.66
N ILE A 382 -12.75 23.60 -6.21
CA ILE A 382 -12.84 24.86 -5.47
C ILE A 382 -14.30 25.32 -5.51
N PRO A 383 -14.98 25.46 -4.35
CA PRO A 383 -16.36 25.94 -4.31
C PRO A 383 -16.56 27.27 -5.05
N GLN A 384 -17.68 27.39 -5.76
CA GLN A 384 -18.09 28.59 -6.51
C GLN A 384 -19.34 29.16 -5.85
N GLY A 385 -19.15 30.03 -4.85
CA GLY A 385 -20.22 30.49 -3.96
C GLY A 385 -20.89 29.31 -3.22
N ASN A 386 -22.21 29.18 -3.36
CA ASN A 386 -22.98 28.07 -2.76
C ASN A 386 -22.97 26.78 -3.59
N LYS A 387 -22.18 26.72 -4.67
CA LYS A 387 -22.10 25.56 -5.56
C LYS A 387 -20.77 24.84 -5.36
N ASN A 388 -20.83 23.51 -5.36
CA ASN A 388 -19.66 22.65 -5.27
C ASN A 388 -19.41 21.97 -6.63
N PRO A 389 -18.43 22.45 -7.43
CA PRO A 389 -18.08 21.84 -8.72
C PRO A 389 -17.70 20.36 -8.59
N GLY A 390 -17.19 19.93 -7.44
CA GLY A 390 -16.74 18.57 -7.17
C GLY A 390 -17.75 17.49 -7.55
N GLN A 391 -19.05 17.79 -7.49
CA GLN A 391 -20.07 16.83 -7.89
C GLN A 391 -20.16 16.64 -9.41
N TYR A 392 -20.06 17.73 -10.15
CA TYR A 392 -20.06 17.67 -11.61
C TYR A 392 -18.78 17.05 -12.13
N VAL A 393 -17.61 17.41 -11.59
CA VAL A 393 -16.33 16.92 -12.13
C VAL A 393 -16.23 15.39 -12.05
N VAL A 394 -16.68 14.79 -10.93
CA VAL A 394 -16.71 13.33 -10.76
C VAL A 394 -17.80 12.67 -11.61
N TYR A 395 -18.98 13.28 -11.70
CA TYR A 395 -20.05 12.74 -12.55
C TYR A 395 -19.65 12.75 -14.03
N ASN A 396 -18.99 13.81 -14.49
CA ASN A 396 -18.49 13.90 -15.85
C ASN A 396 -17.37 12.89 -16.12
N SER A 397 -16.47 12.64 -15.17
CA SER A 397 -15.44 11.61 -15.33
C SER A 397 -16.02 10.19 -15.42
N ILE A 398 -17.13 9.92 -14.73
CA ILE A 398 -17.92 8.68 -14.86
C ILE A 398 -18.41 8.50 -16.30
N LEU A 399 -19.07 9.52 -16.87
CA LEU A 399 -19.59 9.45 -18.24
C LEU A 399 -18.47 9.33 -19.27
N ARG A 400 -17.34 10.02 -19.05
CA ARG A 400 -16.14 9.94 -19.89
C ARG A 400 -15.52 8.54 -19.87
N ALA A 401 -15.50 7.86 -18.73
CA ALA A 401 -15.04 6.49 -18.64
C ALA A 401 -15.96 5.52 -19.40
N LYS A 402 -17.29 5.70 -19.29
CA LYS A 402 -18.26 4.93 -20.08
C LYS A 402 -18.04 5.13 -21.58
N ALA A 403 -17.87 6.38 -22.02
CA ALA A 403 -17.62 6.70 -23.43
C ALA A 403 -16.32 6.08 -23.97
N ARG A 404 -15.38 5.70 -23.08
CA ARG A 404 -14.14 4.98 -23.40
C ARG A 404 -14.27 3.46 -23.36
N GLY A 405 -15.46 2.92 -23.10
CA GLY A 405 -15.70 1.49 -23.06
C GLY A 405 -15.41 0.82 -21.72
N ALA A 406 -15.22 1.57 -20.63
CA ALA A 406 -15.19 0.97 -19.31
C ALA A 406 -16.59 0.43 -18.93
N HIS A 407 -16.64 -0.73 -18.28
CA HIS A 407 -17.86 -1.36 -17.79
C HIS A 407 -18.13 -1.08 -16.31
N THR A 408 -17.08 -0.79 -15.54
CA THR A 408 -17.22 -0.44 -14.12
C THR A 408 -16.49 0.86 -13.83
N TYR A 409 -17.10 1.75 -13.05
CA TYR A 409 -16.43 2.91 -12.47
C TYR A 409 -16.29 2.75 -10.97
N SER A 410 -15.06 2.77 -10.48
CA SER A 410 -14.72 2.59 -9.09
C SER A 410 -14.28 3.91 -8.46
N LEU A 411 -14.98 4.35 -7.42
CA LEU A 411 -14.67 5.63 -6.74
C LEU A 411 -13.44 5.52 -5.84
N ASN A 412 -12.94 4.29 -5.66
CA ASN A 412 -11.78 3.92 -4.89
C ASN A 412 -11.20 2.66 -5.51
N ARG A 413 -9.90 2.59 -5.76
CA ARG A 413 -9.30 1.27 -6.01
C ARG A 413 -9.37 0.43 -4.73
N ASP A 414 -8.74 0.93 -3.67
CA ASP A 414 -8.57 0.23 -2.38
C ASP A 414 -8.61 1.14 -1.14
N PHE A 415 -8.80 2.45 -1.32
CA PHE A 415 -8.97 3.40 -0.21
C PHE A 415 -10.41 3.42 0.31
N SER A 416 -10.84 2.37 0.99
CA SER A 416 -11.99 2.49 1.88
C SER A 416 -11.48 2.87 3.26
N ALA A 417 -12.00 3.93 3.88
CA ALA A 417 -11.83 4.01 5.32
C ALA A 417 -12.57 2.78 5.89
N PRO A 418 -11.92 1.97 6.74
CA PRO A 418 -12.56 0.81 7.32
C PRO A 418 -13.94 1.15 7.86
N ILE A 419 -14.97 0.36 7.58
CA ILE A 419 -16.10 0.33 8.52
C ILE A 419 -15.61 -0.57 9.65
N SER A 420 -14.84 0.01 10.57
CA SER A 420 -14.50 -0.74 11.78
C SER A 420 -15.82 -1.02 12.49
N MET A 421 -16.12 -2.30 12.69
CA MET A 421 -17.25 -2.74 13.52
C MET A 421 -17.02 -2.39 15.00
N ASP A 422 -15.78 -2.01 15.36
CA ASP A 422 -15.47 -1.44 16.66
C ASP A 422 -15.99 0.01 16.73
N ARG A 423 -17.08 0.19 17.50
CA ARG A 423 -17.71 1.49 17.75
C ARG A 423 -16.77 2.51 18.43
N LEU A 424 -15.70 2.06 19.10
CA LEU A 424 -14.70 2.96 19.68
C LEU A 424 -13.72 3.46 18.62
N GLN A 425 -13.28 2.60 17.69
CA GLN A 425 -12.46 2.98 16.53
C GLN A 425 -13.19 3.94 15.58
N LEU A 426 -14.51 3.83 15.45
CA LEU A 426 -15.34 4.80 14.72
C LEU A 426 -15.26 6.23 15.28
N ARG A 427 -14.96 6.40 16.58
CA ARG A 427 -14.77 7.73 17.21
C ARG A 427 -13.37 8.31 16.98
N VAL A 428 -12.40 7.47 16.63
CA VAL A 428 -11.00 7.84 16.38
C VAL A 428 -10.76 8.17 14.90
N LYS A 429 -11.61 7.67 13.99
CA LYS A 429 -11.57 8.04 12.57
C LYS A 429 -11.77 9.54 12.38
N SER A 430 -10.93 10.13 11.54
CA SER A 430 -11.03 11.56 11.26
C SER A 430 -12.37 11.87 10.60
N GLN A 431 -13.00 12.99 10.98
CA GLN A 431 -14.20 13.51 10.30
C GLN A 431 -13.99 13.62 8.78
N HIS A 432 -12.73 13.80 8.35
CA HIS A 432 -12.35 13.85 6.95
C HIS A 432 -12.61 12.53 6.21
N ASP A 433 -12.22 11.39 6.78
CA ASP A 433 -12.39 10.07 6.15
C ASP A 433 -13.87 9.72 5.98
N MET A 434 -14.67 10.04 7.01
CA MET A 434 -16.12 9.86 6.96
C MET A 434 -16.77 10.74 5.88
N ASN A 435 -16.34 12.00 5.76
CA ASN A 435 -16.82 12.89 4.72
C ASN A 435 -16.42 12.41 3.32
N LEU A 436 -15.22 11.86 3.16
CA LEU A 436 -14.72 11.34 1.88
C LEU A 436 -15.51 10.10 1.43
N ILE A 437 -15.79 9.16 2.34
CA ILE A 437 -16.65 8.01 2.03
C ILE A 437 -18.05 8.48 1.70
N PHE A 438 -18.61 9.37 2.52
CA PHE A 438 -19.96 9.88 2.29
C PHE A 438 -20.05 10.59 0.93
N PHE A 439 -18.98 11.27 0.51
CA PHE A 439 -18.86 11.83 -0.83
C PHE A 439 -18.90 10.76 -1.92
N LYS A 440 -17.99 9.78 -1.86
CA LYS A 440 -17.85 8.73 -2.88
C LYS A 440 -19.09 7.85 -3.01
N ARG A 441 -19.70 7.45 -1.89
CA ARG A 441 -20.98 6.71 -1.88
C ARG A 441 -22.14 7.47 -2.52
N GLY A 442 -22.05 8.80 -2.65
CA GLY A 442 -23.08 9.59 -3.31
C GLY A 442 -23.18 9.38 -4.83
N PHE A 443 -22.22 8.69 -5.44
CA PHE A 443 -22.20 8.37 -6.88
C PHE A 443 -22.41 6.89 -7.20
N ALA A 444 -22.31 6.02 -6.20
CA ALA A 444 -22.27 4.58 -6.42
C ALA A 444 -23.68 3.98 -6.45
N GLY A 445 -23.89 3.03 -7.36
CA GLY A 445 -25.10 2.21 -7.40
C GLY A 445 -24.99 0.93 -6.59
N GLN A 446 -23.75 0.53 -6.29
CA GLN A 446 -23.45 -0.70 -5.58
C GLN A 446 -22.25 -0.46 -4.64
N LEU A 447 -22.22 -1.20 -3.55
CA LEU A 447 -21.07 -1.28 -2.66
C LEU A 447 -20.51 -2.69 -2.76
N GLN A 448 -19.27 -2.82 -3.23
CA GLN A 448 -18.57 -4.09 -3.21
C GLN A 448 -17.85 -4.22 -1.87
N ALA A 449 -18.25 -5.21 -1.07
CA ALA A 449 -17.56 -5.52 0.18
C ALA A 449 -16.26 -6.27 -0.12
N MET A 450 -15.22 -5.96 0.64
CA MET A 450 -13.98 -6.73 0.71
C MET A 450 -13.65 -7.00 2.17
N ASN A 451 -13.21 -8.21 2.46
CA ASN A 451 -12.70 -8.53 3.79
C ASN A 451 -11.22 -8.17 3.85
N VAL A 452 -10.82 -7.48 4.89
CA VAL A 452 -9.43 -7.11 5.16
C VAL A 452 -9.01 -7.73 6.47
N TYR A 453 -7.86 -8.39 6.46
CA TYR A 453 -7.31 -9.09 7.61
C TYR A 453 -6.00 -8.45 8.00
N LYS A 454 -5.86 -8.07 9.27
CA LYS A 454 -4.57 -7.75 9.88
C LYS A 454 -4.09 -8.98 10.61
N VAL A 455 -3.03 -9.60 10.12
CA VAL A 455 -2.53 -10.87 10.62
C VAL A 455 -1.24 -10.63 11.38
N MET A 456 -1.23 -11.07 12.64
CA MET A 456 -0.10 -10.98 13.54
C MET A 456 0.66 -12.32 13.54
N PRO A 457 1.98 -12.30 13.84
CA PRO A 457 2.73 -13.52 14.10
C PRO A 457 2.02 -14.37 15.14
N LEU A 458 2.05 -15.69 14.95
CA LEU A 458 1.51 -16.60 15.93
C LEU A 458 2.34 -16.52 17.21
N LEU A 459 1.83 -15.80 18.21
CA LEU A 459 2.43 -15.74 19.53
C LEU A 459 2.19 -17.10 20.19
N LEU A 460 3.19 -18.00 20.11
CA LEU A 460 3.16 -19.33 20.73
C LEU A 460 2.87 -19.26 22.24
N GLY A 461 3.01 -18.08 22.88
CA GLY A 461 2.69 -17.86 24.29
C GLY A 461 1.22 -17.50 24.61
N LEU A 462 0.39 -17.11 23.62
CA LEU A 462 -1.01 -16.71 23.89
C LEU A 462 -2.02 -17.84 23.65
N LEU A 463 -1.65 -18.84 22.86
CA LEU A 463 -2.43 -20.07 22.74
C LEU A 463 -1.85 -21.07 23.74
N GLY A 464 -2.38 -21.07 24.97
CA GLY A 464 -2.09 -22.07 25.99
C GLY A 464 -2.56 -23.47 25.59
N ARG A 465 -2.02 -24.00 24.50
CA ARG A 465 -2.13 -25.41 24.11
C ARG A 465 -0.87 -26.09 24.62
N ASP A 466 -0.94 -26.50 25.88
CA ASP A 466 -0.22 -27.66 26.39
C ASP A 466 -0.74 -28.93 25.70
#